data_AF-A0ABD0TKI5-F1
#
_entry.id   AF-A0ABD0TKI5-F1
#
_cell.length_a   1.000
_cell.length_b   1.000
_cell.length_c   1.000
_cell.angle_alpha   90.00
_cell.angle_beta   90.00
_cell.angle_gamma   90.00
#
_symmetry.space_group_name_H-M   'P 1'
#
loop_
_entity.id
_entity.type
_entity.pdbx_description
1 polymer ?
#
loop_
_entity_poly.entity_id
_entity_poly.type
_entity_poly.pdbx_seq_one_letter_code
_entity_poly.pdbx_strand_id
1 'polypeptide(L)'
;MSKEVNPSYLNKEELIYEVKIREEVPDSTVDALRKQLRSLLSEYPSDQIVKTDLDPNDELEVIKQKLKELQELVVKQKQSPSSTSLIRLKTLAYHLHHRLNRVEVEEVSIKQKVSFCQGSLNILFELLEQQIPGNPQEDEISEQLAVDCKQINNIQVFDHHQSEKPSGSGCSRAGNKSIAKWNVRFNGVSDPRSFLDRVEDLQIADGVSDQELLDSAARLFVDQALIWFRAVRSDLTSWKELRALLLEDFSIVDYDFKLLGEIRLRTQGIEEPLHIYFSIMKCMFGRLKKPLPETEKLEILLRNIRPFYSQQLAFVEITSVDELLKKCKVIEVMRQRGLDFSEPDKQNFSVFTSDFLYKPKKQAQSSFSSSKQTGNPESVWRNTKQNSVNLVSAVSKEKQLGRKCGKPDHNFKTCRNNRNCFICGKPGHFAKLCQNKNVNKPPQITKN
;
A
#
# COMPACT_ATOMS: atom_id res chain seq x y z
N MET A 1 -16.51 -9.39 -11.67
CA MET A 1 -17.29 -8.92 -12.83
C MET A 1 -16.90 -9.75 -14.05
N SER A 2 -17.68 -9.75 -15.14
CA SER A 2 -17.27 -10.37 -16.41
C SER A 2 -15.98 -9.73 -16.92
N LYS A 3 -14.99 -10.54 -17.34
CA LYS A 3 -13.68 -10.05 -17.80
C LYS A 3 -13.71 -9.75 -19.31
N GLU A 4 -14.64 -8.89 -19.72
CA GLU A 4 -14.94 -8.63 -21.13
C GLU A 4 -13.85 -7.78 -21.82
N VAL A 5 -13.33 -8.30 -22.93
CA VAL A 5 -12.33 -7.61 -23.76
C VAL A 5 -13.03 -6.69 -24.75
N ASN A 6 -12.76 -5.38 -24.71
CA ASN A 6 -13.35 -4.40 -25.63
C ASN A 6 -12.41 -4.10 -26.82
N PRO A 7 -12.72 -4.54 -28.06
CA PRO A 7 -11.83 -4.39 -29.22
C PRO A 7 -11.44 -2.94 -29.54
N SER A 8 -12.28 -1.98 -29.14
CA SER A 8 -12.04 -0.55 -29.35
C SER A 8 -10.76 -0.05 -28.69
N TYR A 9 -10.30 -0.72 -27.64
CA TYR A 9 -9.15 -0.34 -26.82
C TYR A 9 -7.93 -1.26 -27.00
N LEU A 10 -7.99 -2.24 -27.92
CA LEU A 10 -6.85 -3.08 -28.27
C LEU A 10 -5.96 -2.45 -29.37
N ASN A 11 -4.67 -2.78 -29.34
CA ASN A 11 -3.69 -2.49 -30.40
C ASN A 11 -3.83 -3.47 -31.59
N LYS A 12 -3.17 -3.17 -32.71
CA LYS A 12 -3.17 -4.04 -33.90
C LYS A 12 -2.67 -5.47 -33.61
N GLU A 13 -1.63 -5.62 -32.80
CA GLU A 13 -1.09 -6.93 -32.37
C GLU A 13 -2.11 -7.75 -31.57
N GLU A 14 -2.71 -7.11 -30.56
CA GLU A 14 -3.70 -7.70 -29.65
C GLU A 14 -4.97 -8.11 -30.41
N LEU A 15 -5.39 -7.30 -31.40
CA LEU A 15 -6.49 -7.60 -32.32
C LEU A 15 -6.17 -8.78 -33.25
N ILE A 16 -4.97 -8.82 -33.84
CA ILE A 16 -4.54 -9.92 -34.72
C ILE A 16 -4.50 -11.24 -33.96
N TYR A 17 -4.06 -11.23 -32.70
CA TYR A 17 -4.07 -12.42 -31.83
C TYR A 17 -5.50 -12.95 -31.62
N GLU A 18 -6.43 -12.12 -31.13
CA GLU A 18 -7.79 -12.59 -30.81
C GLU A 18 -8.62 -12.99 -32.04
N VAL A 19 -8.24 -12.56 -33.25
CA VAL A 19 -8.81 -13.06 -34.51
C VAL A 19 -8.19 -14.41 -34.91
N LYS A 20 -6.85 -14.52 -34.92
CA LYS A 20 -6.16 -15.79 -35.24
C LYS A 20 -6.56 -16.94 -34.31
N ILE A 21 -6.77 -16.64 -33.03
CA ILE A 21 -7.13 -17.62 -32.00
C ILE A 21 -8.59 -18.11 -32.09
N ARG A 22 -9.32 -17.63 -33.11
CA ARG A 22 -10.66 -18.07 -33.53
C ARG A 22 -10.64 -18.59 -34.98
N GLU A 23 -9.48 -19.06 -35.43
CA GLU A 23 -9.21 -19.64 -36.76
C GLU A 23 -9.47 -18.70 -37.97
N GLU A 24 -9.72 -17.41 -37.70
CA GLU A 24 -10.10 -16.41 -38.69
C GLU A 24 -8.90 -15.65 -39.29
N VAL A 25 -9.07 -15.17 -40.53
CA VAL A 25 -8.01 -14.46 -41.26
C VAL A 25 -8.02 -12.97 -40.85
N PRO A 26 -6.94 -12.42 -40.25
CA PRO A 26 -6.94 -11.03 -39.79
C PRO A 26 -6.99 -10.02 -40.94
N ASP A 27 -7.95 -9.08 -40.90
CA ASP A 27 -8.01 -7.98 -41.87
C ASP A 27 -6.76 -7.07 -41.81
N SER A 28 -6.44 -6.49 -42.96
CA SER A 28 -5.41 -5.48 -43.19
C SER A 28 -5.47 -4.25 -42.28
N THR A 29 -6.69 -3.74 -41.97
CA THR A 29 -6.89 -2.45 -41.28
C THR A 29 -7.38 -2.59 -39.84
N VAL A 30 -6.97 -1.66 -38.97
CA VAL A 30 -7.28 -1.72 -37.53
C VAL A 30 -8.79 -1.62 -37.25
N ASP A 31 -9.52 -0.80 -37.99
CA ASP A 31 -10.96 -0.64 -37.76
C ASP A 31 -11.81 -1.77 -38.37
N ALA A 32 -11.31 -2.44 -39.41
CA ALA A 32 -11.88 -3.71 -39.87
C ALA A 32 -11.62 -4.83 -38.87
N LEU A 33 -10.39 -4.98 -38.36
CA LEU A 33 -10.06 -5.92 -37.27
C LEU A 33 -10.94 -5.71 -36.02
N ARG A 34 -11.19 -4.46 -35.63
CA ARG A 34 -12.13 -4.12 -34.54
C ARG A 34 -13.57 -4.53 -34.84
N LYS A 35 -14.02 -4.44 -36.10
CA LYS A 35 -15.36 -4.85 -36.52
C LYS A 35 -15.47 -6.38 -36.57
N GLN A 36 -14.47 -7.06 -37.13
CA GLN A 36 -14.33 -8.52 -37.17
C GLN A 36 -14.38 -9.09 -35.75
N LEU A 37 -13.50 -8.63 -34.85
CA LEU A 37 -13.44 -9.12 -33.47
C LEU A 37 -14.72 -8.83 -32.66
N ARG A 38 -15.48 -7.77 -32.98
CA ARG A 38 -16.80 -7.54 -32.34
C ARG A 38 -17.85 -8.58 -32.74
N SER A 39 -17.84 -9.10 -33.97
CA SER A 39 -18.70 -10.23 -34.36
C SER A 39 -18.22 -11.50 -33.64
N LEU A 40 -16.93 -11.79 -33.77
CA LEU A 40 -16.31 -13.00 -33.21
C LEU A 40 -16.39 -13.09 -31.68
N LEU A 41 -16.46 -11.98 -30.93
CA LEU A 41 -16.72 -11.98 -29.49
C LEU A 41 -18.20 -12.19 -29.14
N SER A 42 -19.13 -11.86 -30.04
CA SER A 42 -20.57 -12.12 -29.87
C SER A 42 -20.93 -13.57 -30.20
N GLU A 43 -20.14 -14.23 -31.03
CA GLU A 43 -20.30 -15.63 -31.45
C GLU A 43 -19.47 -16.57 -30.55
N TYR A 44 -18.22 -16.20 -30.25
CA TYR A 44 -17.25 -16.97 -29.45
C TYR A 44 -16.60 -16.10 -28.35
N PRO A 45 -17.26 -15.92 -27.19
CA PRO A 45 -16.72 -15.21 -26.03
C PRO A 45 -15.36 -15.75 -25.58
N SER A 46 -14.47 -14.87 -25.09
CA SER A 46 -13.08 -15.24 -24.78
C SER A 46 -12.93 -16.33 -23.70
N ASP A 47 -13.89 -16.48 -22.80
CA ASP A 47 -13.93 -17.54 -21.78
C ASP A 47 -14.23 -18.94 -22.35
N GLN A 48 -14.72 -19.06 -23.59
CA GLN A 48 -15.03 -20.36 -24.23
C GLN A 48 -13.83 -20.97 -24.96
N ILE A 49 -12.75 -20.21 -25.15
CA ILE A 49 -11.51 -20.66 -25.81
C ILE A 49 -10.56 -21.15 -24.71
N VAL A 50 -10.47 -22.47 -24.56
CA VAL A 50 -9.80 -23.14 -23.42
C VAL A 50 -8.37 -23.64 -23.76
N LYS A 51 -8.06 -23.84 -25.04
CA LYS A 51 -6.80 -24.40 -25.56
C LYS A 51 -6.33 -23.63 -26.78
N THR A 52 -5.04 -23.71 -27.11
CA THR A 52 -4.43 -23.06 -28.28
C THR A 52 -3.24 -23.86 -28.80
N ASP A 53 -3.13 -24.05 -30.12
CA ASP A 53 -2.02 -24.75 -30.79
C ASP A 53 -0.70 -23.93 -30.87
N LEU A 54 -0.50 -23.00 -29.94
CA LEU A 54 0.68 -22.13 -29.86
C LEU A 54 1.66 -22.67 -28.81
N ASP A 55 2.96 -22.52 -29.04
CA ASP A 55 3.97 -23.01 -28.09
C ASP A 55 3.82 -22.32 -26.71
N PRO A 56 3.69 -23.09 -25.61
CA PRO A 56 3.49 -22.53 -24.28
C PRO A 56 4.61 -21.63 -23.78
N ASN A 57 5.86 -21.82 -24.22
CA ASN A 57 7.00 -21.00 -23.80
C ASN A 57 7.05 -19.68 -24.57
N ASP A 58 6.88 -19.72 -25.90
CA ASP A 58 6.80 -18.50 -26.72
C ASP A 58 5.63 -17.60 -26.27
N GLU A 59 4.45 -18.18 -26.03
CA GLU A 59 3.30 -17.44 -25.49
C GLU A 59 3.60 -16.83 -24.10
N LEU A 60 4.29 -17.56 -23.22
CA LEU A 60 4.67 -17.06 -21.91
C LEU A 60 5.67 -15.90 -21.97
N GLU A 61 6.64 -15.89 -22.89
CA GLU A 61 7.54 -14.73 -23.06
C GLU A 61 6.79 -13.49 -23.58
N VAL A 62 5.85 -13.66 -24.52
CA VAL A 62 5.01 -12.53 -24.97
C VAL A 62 4.07 -12.04 -23.86
N ILE A 63 3.51 -12.94 -23.04
CA ILE A 63 2.72 -12.56 -21.86
C ILE A 63 3.58 -11.76 -20.86
N LYS A 64 4.80 -12.19 -20.54
CA LYS A 64 5.72 -11.42 -19.67
C LYS A 64 6.01 -10.03 -20.23
N GLN A 65 6.31 -9.92 -21.52
CA GLN A 65 6.59 -8.64 -22.17
C GLN A 65 5.38 -7.68 -22.06
N LYS A 66 4.16 -8.18 -22.30
CA LYS A 66 2.93 -7.38 -22.21
C LYS A 66 2.49 -7.10 -20.76
N LEU A 67 2.80 -7.96 -19.80
CA LEU A 67 2.65 -7.66 -18.36
C LEU A 67 3.55 -6.48 -17.95
N LYS A 68 4.80 -6.43 -18.43
CA LYS A 68 5.70 -5.29 -18.20
C LYS A 68 5.19 -4.00 -18.88
N GLU A 69 4.67 -4.10 -20.11
CA GLU A 69 4.01 -2.95 -20.79
C GLU A 69 2.83 -2.42 -19.95
N LEU A 70 1.94 -3.30 -19.48
CA LEU A 70 0.79 -2.95 -18.64
C LEU A 70 1.23 -2.31 -17.30
N GLN A 71 2.21 -2.90 -16.62
CA GLN A 71 2.78 -2.42 -15.36
C GLN A 71 3.34 -0.99 -15.49
N GLU A 72 4.14 -0.74 -16.53
CA GLU A 72 4.66 0.61 -16.82
C GLU A 72 3.54 1.62 -17.09
N LEU A 73 2.49 1.21 -17.81
CA LEU A 73 1.35 2.08 -18.10
C LEU A 73 0.51 2.38 -16.85
N VAL A 74 0.32 1.43 -15.93
CA VAL A 74 -0.34 1.66 -14.62
C VAL A 74 0.43 2.70 -13.79
N VAL A 75 1.76 2.62 -13.77
CA VAL A 75 2.60 3.61 -13.05
C VAL A 75 2.51 5.00 -13.69
N LYS A 76 2.53 5.09 -15.03
CA LYS A 76 2.36 6.35 -15.77
C LYS A 76 0.95 6.94 -15.57
N GLN A 77 -0.09 6.09 -15.49
CA GLN A 77 -1.49 6.46 -15.23
C GLN A 77 -1.68 7.13 -13.85
N LYS A 78 -0.98 6.69 -12.80
CA LYS A 78 -1.04 7.34 -11.47
C LYS A 78 -0.63 8.83 -11.51
N GLN A 79 0.16 9.24 -12.49
CA GLN A 79 0.63 10.64 -12.64
C GLN A 79 -0.34 11.52 -13.45
N SER A 80 -1.28 10.92 -14.21
CA SER A 80 -2.26 11.65 -15.02
C SER A 80 -3.53 10.82 -15.29
N PRO A 81 -4.58 10.91 -14.46
CA PRO A 81 -5.75 10.06 -14.58
C PRO A 81 -6.61 10.44 -15.79
N SER A 82 -6.63 9.57 -16.80
CA SER A 82 -7.52 9.64 -17.97
C SER A 82 -8.46 8.43 -18.00
N SER A 83 -9.77 8.68 -18.09
CA SER A 83 -10.80 7.63 -18.12
C SER A 83 -10.65 6.70 -19.33
N THR A 84 -10.36 7.26 -20.51
CA THR A 84 -10.05 6.51 -21.73
C THR A 84 -8.86 5.58 -21.54
N SER A 85 -7.85 5.99 -20.76
CA SER A 85 -6.67 5.18 -20.47
C SER A 85 -6.98 4.05 -19.47
N LEU A 86 -7.78 4.32 -18.41
CA LEU A 86 -8.23 3.27 -17.47
C LEU A 86 -8.93 2.12 -18.19
N ILE A 87 -9.80 2.45 -19.16
CA ILE A 87 -10.54 1.45 -19.94
C ILE A 87 -9.58 0.61 -20.80
N ARG A 88 -8.53 1.21 -21.39
CA ARG A 88 -7.49 0.43 -22.10
C ARG A 88 -6.69 -0.46 -21.15
N LEU A 89 -6.26 0.01 -19.98
CA LEU A 89 -5.47 -0.84 -19.07
C LEU A 89 -6.28 -2.03 -18.55
N LYS A 90 -7.57 -1.83 -18.22
CA LYS A 90 -8.48 -2.93 -17.88
C LYS A 90 -8.69 -3.90 -19.03
N THR A 91 -8.89 -3.39 -20.25
CA THR A 91 -9.03 -4.21 -21.45
C THR A 91 -7.78 -5.06 -21.72
N LEU A 92 -6.58 -4.47 -21.58
CA LEU A 92 -5.30 -5.18 -21.74
C LEU A 92 -5.11 -6.24 -20.65
N ALA A 93 -5.45 -5.93 -19.39
CA ALA A 93 -5.41 -6.89 -18.29
C ALA A 93 -6.36 -8.08 -18.53
N TYR A 94 -7.60 -7.84 -18.98
CA TYR A 94 -8.53 -8.92 -19.35
C TYR A 94 -8.02 -9.76 -20.51
N HIS A 95 -7.47 -9.15 -21.56
CA HIS A 95 -6.86 -9.86 -22.69
C HIS A 95 -5.69 -10.77 -22.23
N LEU A 96 -4.81 -10.26 -21.36
CA LEU A 96 -3.72 -11.06 -20.79
C LEU A 96 -4.22 -12.18 -19.86
N HIS A 97 -5.36 -12.00 -19.19
CA HIS A 97 -5.96 -13.06 -18.38
C HIS A 97 -6.45 -14.22 -19.25
N HIS A 98 -7.20 -13.92 -20.32
CA HIS A 98 -7.67 -14.94 -21.25
C HIS A 98 -6.51 -15.64 -21.96
N ARG A 99 -5.50 -14.87 -22.39
CA ARG A 99 -4.29 -15.41 -23.00
C ARG A 99 -3.52 -16.35 -22.06
N LEU A 100 -3.40 -15.99 -20.78
CA LEU A 100 -2.74 -16.83 -19.79
C LEU A 100 -3.54 -18.09 -19.41
N ASN A 101 -4.88 -17.99 -19.36
CA ASN A 101 -5.76 -19.13 -19.09
C ASN A 101 -5.74 -20.21 -20.21
N ARG A 102 -5.29 -19.84 -21.42
CA ARG A 102 -5.21 -20.70 -22.62
C ARG A 102 -3.91 -21.49 -22.76
N VAL A 103 -2.87 -21.12 -22.00
CA VAL A 103 -1.54 -21.77 -22.06
C VAL A 103 -1.65 -23.22 -21.58
N GLU A 104 -1.21 -24.18 -22.41
CA GLU A 104 -1.29 -25.61 -22.11
C GLU A 104 -0.34 -25.98 -20.95
N VAL A 105 -0.88 -26.47 -19.83
CA VAL A 105 -0.12 -26.73 -18.60
C VAL A 105 0.22 -28.20 -18.43
N GLU A 106 0.96 -28.77 -19.38
CA GLU A 106 1.41 -30.16 -19.32
C GLU A 106 2.68 -30.33 -18.45
N GLU A 107 3.64 -29.40 -18.54
CA GLU A 107 4.87 -29.43 -17.74
C GLU A 107 4.77 -28.67 -16.42
N VAL A 108 5.51 -29.16 -15.41
CA VAL A 108 5.66 -28.49 -14.11
C VAL A 108 6.36 -27.12 -14.24
N SER A 109 7.32 -26.98 -15.16
CA SER A 109 8.00 -25.70 -15.43
C SER A 109 7.03 -24.65 -16.01
N ILE A 110 6.24 -25.04 -17.02
CA ILE A 110 5.18 -24.19 -17.59
C ILE A 110 4.17 -23.80 -16.49
N LYS A 111 3.74 -24.75 -15.64
CA LYS A 111 2.84 -24.47 -14.52
C LYS A 111 3.36 -23.41 -13.55
N GLN A 112 4.64 -23.47 -13.21
CA GLN A 112 5.29 -22.49 -12.34
C GLN A 112 5.30 -21.10 -13.02
N LYS A 113 5.74 -21.01 -14.28
CA LYS A 113 5.72 -19.76 -15.08
C LYS A 113 4.32 -19.15 -15.17
N VAL A 114 3.29 -19.97 -15.46
CA VAL A 114 1.88 -19.55 -15.52
C VAL A 114 1.43 -18.98 -14.17
N SER A 115 1.69 -19.68 -13.06
CA SER A 115 1.28 -19.23 -11.73
C SER A 115 1.91 -17.88 -11.31
N PHE A 116 3.16 -17.63 -11.69
CA PHE A 116 3.85 -16.35 -11.45
C PHE A 116 3.24 -15.20 -12.26
N CYS A 117 2.96 -15.44 -13.54
CA CYS A 117 2.28 -14.47 -14.41
C CYS A 117 0.85 -14.18 -13.89
N GLN A 118 0.17 -15.19 -13.35
CA GLN A 118 -1.18 -15.06 -12.80
C GLN A 118 -1.20 -14.25 -11.49
N GLY A 119 -0.22 -14.45 -10.61
CA GLY A 119 -0.04 -13.62 -9.41
C GLY A 119 0.22 -12.16 -9.76
N SER A 120 1.18 -11.90 -10.65
CA SER A 120 1.49 -10.55 -11.16
C SER A 120 0.26 -9.85 -11.76
N LEU A 121 -0.55 -10.59 -12.52
CA LEU A 121 -1.74 -10.06 -13.17
C LEU A 121 -2.89 -9.79 -12.18
N ASN A 122 -3.05 -10.62 -11.14
CA ASN A 122 -4.05 -10.40 -10.09
C ASN A 122 -3.79 -9.09 -9.32
N ILE A 123 -2.53 -8.81 -8.98
CA ILE A 123 -2.13 -7.54 -8.35
C ILE A 123 -2.48 -6.36 -9.27
N LEU A 124 -2.18 -6.47 -10.57
CA LEU A 124 -2.52 -5.43 -11.56
C LEU A 124 -4.04 -5.24 -11.74
N PHE A 125 -4.87 -6.28 -11.54
CA PHE A 125 -6.34 -6.13 -11.52
C PHE A 125 -6.81 -5.34 -10.30
N GLU A 126 -6.36 -5.70 -9.11
CA GLU A 126 -6.75 -5.06 -7.84
C GLU A 126 -6.43 -3.54 -7.88
N LEU A 127 -5.22 -3.20 -8.33
CA LEU A 127 -4.78 -1.82 -8.58
C LEU A 127 -5.66 -1.03 -9.56
N LEU A 128 -6.24 -1.71 -10.56
CA LEU A 128 -7.11 -1.10 -11.56
C LEU A 128 -8.57 -1.00 -11.06
N GLU A 129 -9.05 -1.94 -10.24
CA GLU A 129 -10.38 -1.88 -9.63
C GLU A 129 -10.48 -0.75 -8.58
N GLN A 130 -9.42 -0.53 -7.78
CA GLN A 130 -9.32 0.57 -6.81
C GLN A 130 -9.37 1.97 -7.47
N GLN A 131 -9.09 2.11 -8.76
CA GLN A 131 -9.19 3.37 -9.51
C GLN A 131 -10.60 3.66 -10.08
N ILE A 132 -11.64 3.00 -9.57
CA ILE A 132 -13.04 3.37 -9.78
C ILE A 132 -13.45 4.37 -8.68
N PRO A 133 -14.05 5.53 -8.98
CA PRO A 133 -14.48 6.49 -7.95
C PRO A 133 -15.64 5.91 -7.11
N GLY A 134 -15.31 5.26 -5.98
CA GLY A 134 -16.29 4.47 -5.22
C GLY A 134 -15.96 4.13 -3.76
N ASN A 135 -14.73 4.28 -3.25
CA ASN A 135 -14.42 4.13 -1.82
C ASN A 135 -13.11 4.85 -1.43
N PRO A 136 -12.98 5.49 -0.25
CA PRO A 136 -11.78 6.25 0.12
C PRO A 136 -10.79 5.46 1.01
N GLN A 137 -9.86 4.75 0.40
CA GLN A 137 -8.58 4.27 0.98
C GLN A 137 -7.51 4.40 -0.10
N GLU A 138 -6.79 5.54 -0.14
CA GLU A 138 -5.94 5.91 -1.28
C GLU A 138 -4.42 5.71 -1.03
N ASP A 139 -4.01 5.44 0.22
CA ASP A 139 -2.59 5.51 0.65
C ASP A 139 -1.84 4.16 0.64
N GLU A 140 -2.35 3.12 1.34
CA GLU A 140 -1.67 1.81 1.61
C GLU A 140 -1.12 1.14 0.32
N ILE A 141 -1.84 1.30 -0.78
CA ILE A 141 -1.63 0.62 -2.06
C ILE A 141 -0.36 1.08 -2.80
N SER A 142 0.20 2.25 -2.44
CA SER A 142 1.31 2.83 -3.21
C SER A 142 2.71 2.31 -2.84
N GLU A 143 2.92 1.72 -1.65
CA GLU A 143 4.24 1.18 -1.27
C GLU A 143 4.48 -0.26 -1.72
N GLN A 144 3.47 -1.14 -1.71
CA GLN A 144 3.59 -2.52 -2.21
C GLN A 144 4.05 -2.56 -3.67
N LEU A 145 3.53 -1.63 -4.48
CA LEU A 145 3.97 -1.38 -5.86
C LEU A 145 5.48 -1.16 -6.01
N ALA A 146 6.16 -0.55 -5.04
CA ALA A 146 7.60 -0.28 -5.10
C ALA A 146 8.48 -1.51 -4.77
N VAL A 147 7.86 -2.60 -4.28
CA VAL A 147 8.52 -3.87 -3.95
C VAL A 147 8.38 -4.84 -5.13
N ASP A 148 7.15 -5.12 -5.56
CA ASP A 148 6.89 -6.17 -6.56
C ASP A 148 7.34 -5.78 -7.98
N CYS A 149 7.35 -4.47 -8.28
CA CYS A 149 7.96 -3.97 -9.52
C CYS A 149 9.46 -4.29 -9.65
N LYS A 150 10.16 -4.64 -8.56
CA LYS A 150 11.57 -5.08 -8.60
C LYS A 150 11.70 -6.57 -8.87
N GLN A 151 10.78 -7.40 -8.39
CA GLN A 151 10.82 -8.86 -8.54
C GLN A 151 10.70 -9.29 -10.01
N ILE A 152 9.83 -8.63 -10.78
CA ILE A 152 9.62 -8.89 -12.22
C ILE A 152 10.89 -8.66 -13.07
N ASN A 153 11.84 -7.82 -12.61
CA ASN A 153 13.09 -7.59 -13.34
C ASN A 153 14.17 -8.65 -13.10
N ASN A 154 14.01 -9.54 -12.11
CA ASN A 154 15.00 -10.54 -11.72
C ASN A 154 14.66 -11.98 -12.18
N ILE A 155 13.92 -12.13 -13.28
CA ILE A 155 13.64 -13.45 -13.88
C ILE A 155 14.90 -13.96 -14.62
N GLN A 156 15.85 -14.50 -13.86
CA GLN A 156 16.80 -15.50 -14.36
C GLN A 156 16.40 -16.89 -13.84
N VAL A 157 16.78 -17.92 -14.59
CA VAL A 157 16.26 -19.28 -14.45
C VAL A 157 16.66 -19.89 -13.10
N PHE A 158 15.66 -20.42 -12.39
CA PHE A 158 15.85 -21.30 -11.24
C PHE A 158 14.95 -22.53 -11.39
N ASP A 159 15.56 -23.68 -11.70
CA ASP A 159 14.86 -24.95 -11.72
C ASP A 159 14.49 -25.40 -10.31
N HIS A 160 13.20 -25.71 -10.10
CA HIS A 160 12.76 -26.40 -8.88
C HIS A 160 11.69 -27.45 -9.16
N HIS A 161 12.16 -28.69 -9.37
CA HIS A 161 11.33 -29.87 -9.24
C HIS A 161 10.78 -29.97 -7.80
N GLN A 162 9.47 -29.78 -7.67
CA GLN A 162 8.68 -30.37 -6.59
C GLN A 162 7.71 -31.38 -7.20
N SER A 163 7.53 -32.52 -6.54
CA SER A 163 6.62 -33.58 -6.96
C SER A 163 5.96 -34.16 -5.72
N GLU A 164 4.63 -34.03 -5.64
CA GLU A 164 3.81 -34.71 -4.63
C GLU A 164 2.57 -35.33 -5.28
N LYS A 165 2.35 -36.62 -4.99
CA LYS A 165 1.10 -37.38 -5.09
C LYS A 165 1.22 -38.60 -4.15
N PRO A 166 0.10 -39.17 -3.67
CA PRO A 166 -1.09 -38.51 -3.16
C PRO A 166 -1.43 -39.03 -1.73
N SER A 167 -2.47 -38.49 -1.09
CA SER A 167 -2.93 -39.00 0.22
C SER A 167 -3.52 -40.42 0.15
N GLY A 168 -3.16 -41.26 1.11
CA GLY A 168 -3.74 -42.58 1.36
C GLY A 168 -3.64 -42.96 2.84
N SER A 169 -4.76 -43.39 3.43
CA SER A 169 -5.02 -43.63 4.86
C SER A 169 -3.93 -44.33 5.68
N GLY A 170 -3.76 -43.89 6.95
CA GLY A 170 -3.47 -44.84 8.04
C GLY A 170 -2.43 -44.45 9.11
N CYS A 171 -2.92 -44.15 10.32
CA CYS A 171 -2.33 -44.44 11.64
C CYS A 171 -0.79 -44.32 11.87
N SER A 172 -0.42 -43.28 12.62
CA SER A 172 0.60 -43.30 13.70
C SER A 172 1.99 -43.92 13.45
N ARG A 173 2.99 -43.06 13.21
CA ARG A 173 4.39 -43.26 13.68
C ARG A 173 5.19 -41.95 13.70
N ALA A 174 6.38 -41.99 14.27
CA ALA A 174 7.19 -40.83 14.65
C ALA A 174 7.42 -39.81 13.52
N GLY A 175 7.48 -38.53 13.90
CA GLY A 175 7.72 -37.42 12.98
C GLY A 175 8.98 -37.63 12.15
N ASN A 176 8.80 -37.68 10.83
CA ASN A 176 9.85 -38.02 9.87
C ASN A 176 10.81 -36.82 9.68
N LYS A 177 11.77 -36.69 10.60
CA LYS A 177 12.88 -35.72 10.59
C LYS A 177 13.64 -35.82 9.27
N SER A 178 13.60 -34.77 8.45
CA SER A 178 14.38 -34.78 7.21
C SER A 178 14.63 -33.37 6.70
N ILE A 179 15.90 -32.97 6.76
CA ILE A 179 16.45 -31.73 6.21
C ILE A 179 16.10 -31.55 4.71
N ALA A 180 15.85 -32.65 3.98
CA ALA A 180 15.40 -32.61 2.59
C ALA A 180 14.05 -31.89 2.40
N LYS A 181 13.19 -31.83 3.44
CA LYS A 181 11.91 -31.09 3.43
C LYS A 181 12.07 -29.60 3.69
N TRP A 182 13.23 -29.15 4.16
CA TRP A 182 13.45 -27.75 4.46
C TRP A 182 13.52 -26.96 3.14
N ASN A 183 12.51 -26.12 2.89
CA ASN A 183 12.45 -25.23 1.74
C ASN A 183 13.34 -23.99 1.97
N VAL A 184 14.64 -24.23 2.21
CA VAL A 184 15.66 -23.23 2.51
C VAL A 184 16.90 -23.58 1.71
N ARG A 185 17.40 -22.62 0.92
CA ARG A 185 18.60 -22.75 0.08
C ARG A 185 19.40 -21.44 0.15
N PHE A 186 20.72 -21.53 0.01
CA PHE A 186 21.64 -20.40 -0.09
C PHE A 186 22.42 -20.48 -1.40
N ASN A 187 22.42 -19.39 -2.17
CA ASN A 187 23.07 -19.28 -3.48
C ASN A 187 24.39 -18.49 -3.47
N GLY A 188 24.70 -17.79 -2.37
CA GLY A 188 25.85 -16.88 -2.25
C GLY A 188 25.53 -15.39 -2.44
N VAL A 189 24.27 -15.03 -2.72
CA VAL A 189 23.86 -13.64 -3.02
C VAL A 189 23.01 -13.00 -1.91
N SER A 190 22.25 -13.81 -1.16
CA SER A 190 21.49 -13.36 0.01
C SER A 190 22.38 -13.12 1.25
N ASP A 191 21.87 -12.43 2.28
CA ASP A 191 22.59 -12.29 3.57
C ASP A 191 22.77 -13.66 4.25
N PRO A 192 24.01 -14.13 4.49
CA PRO A 192 24.27 -15.43 5.10
C PRO A 192 23.73 -15.53 6.54
N ARG A 193 23.59 -14.42 7.28
CA ARG A 193 23.03 -14.44 8.64
C ARG A 193 21.55 -14.80 8.62
N SER A 194 20.76 -14.16 7.77
CA SER A 194 19.32 -14.46 7.63
C SER A 194 19.05 -15.88 7.14
N PHE A 195 19.96 -16.46 6.34
CA PHE A 195 19.92 -17.89 6.01
C PHE A 195 20.26 -18.78 7.23
N LEU A 196 21.36 -18.49 7.94
CA LEU A 196 21.79 -19.24 9.12
C LEU A 196 20.76 -19.22 10.25
N ASP A 197 20.23 -18.03 10.59
CA ASP A 197 19.17 -17.86 11.60
C ASP A 197 17.97 -18.79 11.27
N ARG A 198 17.57 -18.83 10.00
CA ARG A 198 16.45 -19.67 9.53
C ARG A 198 16.75 -21.17 9.51
N VAL A 199 18.02 -21.55 9.32
CA VAL A 199 18.47 -22.95 9.43
C VAL A 199 18.51 -23.39 10.89
N GLU A 200 18.95 -22.51 11.81
CA GLU A 200 19.00 -22.80 13.25
C GLU A 200 17.59 -22.90 13.87
N ASP A 201 16.63 -22.07 13.44
CA ASP A 201 15.20 -22.23 13.75
C ASP A 201 14.68 -23.66 13.40
N LEU A 202 15.02 -24.14 12.19
CA LEU A 202 14.58 -25.44 11.69
C LEU A 202 15.31 -26.61 12.36
N GLN A 203 16.60 -26.44 12.66
CA GLN A 203 17.39 -27.40 13.42
C GLN A 203 16.78 -27.64 14.81
N ILE A 204 16.38 -26.56 15.50
CA ILE A 204 15.72 -26.61 16.80
C ILE A 204 14.32 -27.25 16.67
N ALA A 205 13.53 -26.87 15.66
CA ALA A 205 12.17 -27.35 15.47
C ALA A 205 12.08 -28.86 15.17
N ASP A 206 12.93 -29.38 14.29
CA ASP A 206 12.98 -30.83 13.95
C ASP A 206 13.85 -31.64 14.93
N GLY A 207 14.59 -30.98 15.83
CA GLY A 207 15.50 -31.61 16.78
C GLY A 207 16.66 -32.34 16.10
N VAL A 208 17.37 -31.66 15.20
CA VAL A 208 18.49 -32.16 14.40
C VAL A 208 19.83 -31.80 15.06
N SER A 209 20.77 -32.72 15.12
CA SER A 209 22.11 -32.44 15.68
C SER A 209 23.01 -31.69 14.70
N ASP A 210 24.00 -30.93 15.23
CA ASP A 210 25.02 -30.21 14.45
C ASP A 210 25.71 -31.13 13.41
N GLN A 211 25.89 -32.41 13.73
CA GLN A 211 26.53 -33.39 12.85
C GLN A 211 25.61 -33.84 11.71
N GLU A 212 24.36 -34.24 12.01
CA GLU A 212 23.35 -34.60 10.99
C GLU A 212 23.09 -33.44 10.02
N LEU A 213 23.16 -32.21 10.55
CA LEU A 213 23.05 -30.97 9.79
C LEU A 213 24.26 -30.76 8.87
N LEU A 214 25.49 -30.88 9.38
CA LEU A 214 26.72 -30.77 8.58
C LEU A 214 26.80 -31.83 7.47
N ASP A 215 26.47 -33.08 7.77
CA ASP A 215 26.52 -34.18 6.80
C ASP A 215 25.44 -34.06 5.72
N SER A 216 24.35 -33.33 6.01
CA SER A 216 23.32 -32.99 5.04
C SER A 216 23.46 -31.61 4.40
N ALA A 217 24.42 -30.78 4.84
CA ALA A 217 24.51 -29.35 4.50
C ALA A 217 24.65 -29.09 2.99
N ALA A 218 25.17 -30.04 2.22
CA ALA A 218 25.19 -29.99 0.74
C ALA A 218 23.81 -29.71 0.11
N ARG A 219 22.71 -30.07 0.80
CA ARG A 219 21.32 -29.81 0.34
C ARG A 219 20.83 -28.39 0.62
N LEU A 220 21.54 -27.65 1.47
CA LEU A 220 21.21 -26.26 1.83
C LEU A 220 21.85 -25.24 0.88
N PHE A 221 22.80 -25.67 0.03
CA PHE A 221 23.53 -24.80 -0.90
C PHE A 221 23.12 -25.07 -2.35
N VAL A 222 23.10 -24.01 -3.15
CA VAL A 222 22.94 -24.03 -4.61
C VAL A 222 24.00 -23.15 -5.28
N ASP A 223 24.11 -23.24 -6.60
CA ASP A 223 24.93 -22.35 -7.44
C ASP A 223 26.38 -22.17 -6.94
N GLN A 224 26.84 -20.92 -6.84
CA GLN A 224 28.19 -20.56 -6.40
C GLN A 224 28.48 -21.03 -4.97
N ALA A 225 27.51 -20.94 -4.06
CA ALA A 225 27.66 -21.44 -2.70
C ALA A 225 27.80 -22.96 -2.64
N LEU A 226 27.19 -23.73 -3.55
CA LEU A 226 27.38 -25.18 -3.62
C LEU A 226 28.76 -25.55 -4.17
N ILE A 227 29.31 -24.75 -5.10
CA ILE A 227 30.69 -24.91 -5.60
C ILE A 227 31.69 -24.62 -4.48
N TRP A 228 31.51 -23.50 -3.76
CA TRP A 228 32.29 -23.15 -2.57
C TRP A 228 32.23 -24.25 -1.50
N PHE A 229 31.03 -24.70 -1.14
CA PHE A 229 30.86 -25.71 -0.08
C PHE A 229 31.57 -27.03 -0.43
N ARG A 230 31.55 -27.44 -1.71
CA ARG A 230 32.29 -28.62 -2.18
C ARG A 230 33.81 -28.49 -2.05
N ALA A 231 34.35 -27.27 -2.14
CA ALA A 231 35.78 -27.03 -1.97
C ALA A 231 36.21 -27.10 -0.49
N VAL A 232 35.40 -26.59 0.44
CA VAL A 232 35.72 -26.57 1.88
C VAL A 232 35.23 -27.80 2.66
N ARG A 233 34.42 -28.69 2.08
CA ARG A 233 33.79 -29.80 2.81
C ARG A 233 34.79 -30.79 3.44
N SER A 234 35.97 -30.99 2.87
CA SER A 234 37.00 -31.87 3.44
C SER A 234 37.55 -31.38 4.78
N ASP A 235 37.58 -30.06 4.96
CA ASP A 235 38.33 -29.39 6.02
C ASP A 235 37.42 -29.06 7.22
N LEU A 236 36.11 -29.26 7.06
CA LEU A 236 35.05 -28.98 8.01
C LEU A 236 34.70 -30.20 8.88
N THR A 237 34.87 -30.04 10.19
CA THR A 237 34.53 -31.04 11.22
C THR A 237 33.26 -30.70 11.99
N SER A 238 32.88 -29.41 12.06
CA SER A 238 31.72 -28.93 12.81
C SER A 238 30.84 -27.95 12.03
N TRP A 239 29.52 -27.98 12.29
CA TRP A 239 28.59 -26.94 11.83
C TRP A 239 29.03 -25.51 12.22
N LYS A 240 29.73 -25.38 13.36
CA LYS A 240 30.24 -24.09 13.86
C LYS A 240 31.38 -23.53 13.01
N GLU A 241 32.22 -24.41 12.46
CA GLU A 241 33.30 -24.05 11.52
C GLU A 241 32.70 -23.63 10.17
N LEU A 242 31.69 -24.38 9.69
CA LEU A 242 30.95 -24.03 8.48
C LEU A 242 30.23 -22.68 8.63
N ARG A 243 29.59 -22.43 9.79
CA ARG A 243 28.99 -21.13 10.12
C ARG A 243 30.03 -20.01 10.12
N ALA A 244 31.23 -20.26 10.63
CA ALA A 244 32.30 -19.27 10.65
C ALA A 244 32.78 -18.93 9.23
N LEU A 245 33.16 -19.93 8.42
CA LEU A 245 33.64 -19.72 7.05
C LEU A 245 32.55 -19.13 6.14
N LEU A 246 31.30 -19.56 6.26
CA LEU A 246 30.18 -18.97 5.50
C LEU A 246 29.99 -17.47 5.82
N LEU A 247 30.21 -17.08 7.08
CA LEU A 247 30.18 -15.69 7.50
C LEU A 247 31.46 -14.92 7.18
N GLU A 248 32.57 -15.58 6.89
CA GLU A 248 33.82 -14.95 6.44
C GLU A 248 33.74 -14.66 4.93
N ASP A 249 33.47 -15.68 4.10
CA ASP A 249 33.50 -15.58 2.64
C ASP A 249 32.30 -14.84 2.02
N PHE A 250 31.11 -14.89 2.64
CA PHE A 250 29.89 -14.26 2.11
C PHE A 250 29.40 -13.03 2.88
N SER A 251 30.14 -12.56 3.91
CA SER A 251 29.82 -11.25 4.50
C SER A 251 30.35 -10.10 3.65
N ILE A 252 29.56 -9.04 3.55
CA ILE A 252 30.09 -7.75 3.07
C ILE A 252 31.20 -7.25 4.01
N VAL A 253 32.24 -6.67 3.43
CA VAL A 253 33.26 -5.90 4.16
C VAL A 253 32.57 -4.79 4.96
N ASP A 254 33.03 -4.54 6.19
CA ASP A 254 32.46 -3.57 7.14
C ASP A 254 30.99 -3.79 7.52
N TYR A 255 30.52 -5.04 7.56
CA TYR A 255 29.15 -5.42 7.96
C TYR A 255 28.65 -4.67 9.21
N ASP A 256 29.38 -4.75 10.34
CA ASP A 256 28.99 -4.12 11.60
C ASP A 256 28.85 -2.59 11.51
N PHE A 257 29.69 -1.93 10.71
CA PHE A 257 29.63 -0.48 10.52
C PHE A 257 28.41 -0.08 9.67
N LYS A 258 28.12 -0.83 8.60
CA LYS A 258 26.95 -0.63 7.74
C LYS A 258 25.66 -0.91 8.51
N LEU A 259 25.58 -2.03 9.23
CA LEU A 259 24.46 -2.39 10.08
C LEU A 259 24.22 -1.35 11.19
N LEU A 260 25.27 -0.82 11.84
CA LEU A 260 25.12 0.25 12.82
C LEU A 260 24.60 1.56 12.20
N GLY A 261 24.99 1.86 10.95
CA GLY A 261 24.41 2.94 10.15
C GLY A 261 22.92 2.74 9.88
N GLU A 262 22.52 1.55 9.42
CA GLU A 262 21.12 1.18 9.19
C GLU A 262 20.29 1.27 10.48
N ILE A 263 20.77 0.69 11.59
CA ILE A 263 20.15 0.76 12.92
C ILE A 263 19.88 2.21 13.33
N ARG A 264 20.87 3.10 13.16
CA ARG A 264 20.74 4.52 13.54
C ARG A 264 19.78 5.29 12.62
N LEU A 265 19.59 4.86 11.37
CA LEU A 265 18.67 5.46 10.41
C LEU A 265 17.25 4.84 10.43
N ARG A 266 17.06 3.65 11.01
CA ARG A 266 15.80 2.90 10.99
C ARG A 266 14.75 3.49 11.93
N THR A 267 13.97 4.44 11.40
CA THR A 267 12.74 4.96 12.01
C THR A 267 11.59 3.97 11.94
N GLN A 268 10.61 4.12 12.83
CA GLN A 268 9.36 3.35 12.81
C GLN A 268 8.45 3.82 11.65
N GLY A 269 7.95 2.87 10.85
CA GLY A 269 7.02 3.13 9.75
C GLY A 269 5.65 3.63 10.20
N ILE A 270 4.83 4.15 9.27
CA ILE A 270 3.52 4.73 9.59
C ILE A 270 2.51 3.66 10.05
N GLU A 271 2.44 2.54 9.34
CA GLU A 271 1.60 1.37 9.66
C GLU A 271 2.32 0.33 10.52
N GLU A 272 3.64 0.47 10.71
CA GLU A 272 4.45 -0.53 11.42
C GLU A 272 4.05 -0.64 12.91
N PRO A 273 3.50 -1.81 13.34
CA PRO A 273 3.09 -1.99 14.72
C PRO A 273 4.32 -1.89 15.64
N LEU A 274 4.19 -1.16 16.74
CA LEU A 274 5.29 -0.87 17.66
C LEU A 274 6.02 -2.16 18.11
N HIS A 275 5.28 -3.23 18.39
CA HIS A 275 5.87 -4.49 18.82
C HIS A 275 6.69 -5.20 17.71
N ILE A 276 6.35 -5.00 16.44
CA ILE A 276 7.14 -5.48 15.30
C ILE A 276 8.41 -4.64 15.15
N TYR A 277 8.29 -3.31 15.17
CA TYR A 277 9.45 -2.39 15.14
C TYR A 277 10.48 -2.73 16.22
N PHE A 278 10.05 -2.89 17.48
CA PHE A 278 10.94 -3.27 18.58
C PHE A 278 11.54 -4.67 18.43
N SER A 279 10.86 -5.59 17.76
CA SER A 279 11.39 -6.94 17.50
C SER A 279 12.47 -6.90 16.41
N ILE A 280 12.21 -6.19 15.30
CA ILE A 280 13.19 -5.96 14.23
C ILE A 280 14.44 -5.28 14.81
N MET A 281 14.28 -4.20 15.56
CA MET A 281 15.41 -3.48 16.18
C MET A 281 16.19 -4.36 17.16
N LYS A 282 15.51 -5.19 17.98
CA LYS A 282 16.18 -6.18 18.85
C LYS A 282 17.01 -7.19 18.03
N CYS A 283 16.50 -7.69 16.91
CA CYS A 283 17.25 -8.59 16.03
C CYS A 283 18.45 -7.88 15.38
N MET A 284 18.31 -6.64 14.92
CA MET A 284 19.42 -5.86 14.36
C MET A 284 20.50 -5.59 15.41
N PHE A 285 20.14 -5.17 16.64
CA PHE A 285 21.10 -5.00 17.74
C PHE A 285 21.83 -6.31 18.10
N GLY A 286 21.14 -7.46 18.00
CA GLY A 286 21.72 -8.79 18.26
C GLY A 286 22.68 -9.30 17.20
N ARG A 287 22.68 -8.73 15.98
CA ARG A 287 23.57 -9.12 14.87
C ARG A 287 24.92 -8.37 14.86
N LEU A 288 25.12 -7.39 15.74
CA LEU A 288 26.40 -6.70 15.92
C LEU A 288 27.37 -7.56 16.75
N LYS A 289 28.62 -7.72 16.29
CA LYS A 289 29.68 -8.45 17.01
C LYS A 289 30.00 -7.83 18.37
N LYS A 290 29.91 -6.49 18.45
CA LYS A 290 29.99 -5.74 19.70
C LYS A 290 28.58 -5.26 20.09
N PRO A 291 28.00 -5.74 21.20
CA PRO A 291 26.69 -5.26 21.63
C PRO A 291 26.76 -3.79 22.05
N LEU A 292 25.77 -3.01 21.63
CA LEU A 292 25.61 -1.62 22.08
C LEU A 292 25.22 -1.57 23.57
N PRO A 293 25.63 -0.53 24.33
CA PRO A 293 25.12 -0.31 25.67
C PRO A 293 23.61 -0.02 25.63
N GLU A 294 22.88 -0.40 26.68
CA GLU A 294 21.41 -0.25 26.74
C GLU A 294 20.96 1.21 26.61
N THR A 295 21.79 2.16 27.08
CA THR A 295 21.58 3.61 26.94
C THR A 295 21.61 4.07 25.48
N GLU A 296 22.54 3.58 24.65
CA GLU A 296 22.61 3.94 23.22
C GLU A 296 21.45 3.31 22.44
N LYS A 297 21.05 2.07 22.78
CA LYS A 297 19.84 1.45 22.21
C LYS A 297 18.60 2.29 22.52
N LEU A 298 18.49 2.77 23.75
CA LEU A 298 17.38 3.64 24.18
C LEU A 298 17.39 4.99 23.48
N GLU A 299 18.54 5.65 23.32
CA GLU A 299 18.66 6.91 22.59
C GLU A 299 18.23 6.74 21.13
N ILE A 300 18.74 5.71 20.45
CA ILE A 300 18.37 5.37 19.07
C ILE A 300 16.87 5.12 18.97
N LEU A 301 16.29 4.27 19.84
CA LEU A 301 14.86 3.94 19.80
C LEU A 301 13.98 5.14 20.11
N LEU A 302 14.27 5.94 21.16
CA LEU A 302 13.49 7.13 21.53
C LEU A 302 13.49 8.20 20.44
N ARG A 303 14.58 8.30 19.68
CA ARG A 303 14.70 9.18 18.51
C ARG A 303 13.95 8.65 17.27
N ASN A 304 13.89 7.33 17.10
CA ASN A 304 13.45 6.69 15.88
C ASN A 304 12.01 6.14 15.91
N ILE A 305 11.39 5.94 17.09
CA ILE A 305 9.94 5.73 17.22
C ILE A 305 9.14 6.95 16.73
N ARG A 306 7.87 6.74 16.34
CA ARG A 306 7.03 7.85 15.85
C ARG A 306 6.90 8.97 16.89
N PRO A 307 7.01 10.28 16.52
CA PRO A 307 7.06 11.40 17.46
C PRO A 307 5.93 11.52 18.49
N PHE A 308 4.77 10.93 18.23
CA PHE A 308 3.68 10.84 19.20
C PHE A 308 4.09 10.12 20.50
N TYR A 309 4.90 9.07 20.41
CA TYR A 309 5.37 8.32 21.57
C TYR A 309 6.37 9.15 22.39
N SER A 310 7.38 9.75 21.74
CA SER A 310 8.38 10.56 22.42
C SER A 310 7.79 11.85 23.02
N GLN A 311 6.75 12.45 22.42
CA GLN A 311 5.97 13.53 23.02
C GLN A 311 5.32 13.14 24.37
N GLN A 312 4.75 11.93 24.46
CA GLN A 312 4.10 11.45 25.68
C GLN A 312 5.08 10.89 26.72
N LEU A 313 6.30 10.54 26.30
CA LEU A 313 7.36 10.05 27.18
C LEU A 313 8.37 11.14 27.60
N ALA A 314 8.20 12.38 27.15
CA ALA A 314 9.17 13.48 27.36
C ALA A 314 9.50 13.80 28.85
N PHE A 315 8.63 13.42 29.78
CA PHE A 315 8.81 13.58 31.23
C PHE A 315 8.91 12.25 31.98
N VAL A 316 9.19 11.16 31.27
CA VAL A 316 9.20 9.80 31.80
C VAL A 316 10.61 9.25 31.71
N GLU A 317 11.26 9.02 32.86
CA GLU A 317 12.53 8.30 32.92
C GLU A 317 12.34 6.85 32.46
N ILE A 318 13.29 6.33 31.69
CA ILE A 318 13.24 4.99 31.09
C ILE A 318 14.65 4.39 31.11
N THR A 319 14.78 3.18 31.63
CA THR A 319 16.05 2.54 31.99
C THR A 319 16.40 1.31 31.16
N SER A 320 15.42 0.70 30.50
CA SER A 320 15.64 -0.41 29.55
C SER A 320 14.70 -0.36 28.34
N VAL A 321 15.13 -0.94 27.22
CA VAL A 321 14.34 -1.10 25.98
C VAL A 321 13.02 -1.84 26.22
N ASP A 322 12.96 -2.75 27.19
CA ASP A 322 11.72 -3.46 27.53
C ASP A 322 10.73 -2.58 28.32
N GLU A 323 11.25 -1.69 29.17
CA GLU A 323 10.45 -0.69 29.88
C GLU A 323 9.85 0.33 28.90
N LEU A 324 10.64 0.77 27.90
CA LEU A 324 10.16 1.61 26.80
C LEU A 324 9.00 0.96 26.06
N LEU A 325 9.13 -0.32 25.66
CA LEU A 325 8.09 -1.06 24.96
C LEU A 325 6.82 -1.20 25.80
N LYS A 326 6.94 -1.45 27.11
CA LYS A 326 5.79 -1.51 28.05
C LYS A 326 5.06 -0.16 28.13
N LYS A 327 5.80 0.94 28.29
CA LYS A 327 5.24 2.30 28.35
C LYS A 327 4.55 2.70 27.04
N CYS A 328 5.16 2.43 25.89
CA CYS A 328 4.55 2.67 24.58
C CYS A 328 3.29 1.83 24.33
N LYS A 329 3.22 0.56 24.79
CA LYS A 329 1.99 -0.25 24.70
C LYS A 329 0.84 0.31 25.55
N VAL A 330 1.12 0.86 26.74
CA VAL A 330 0.10 1.57 27.54
C VAL A 330 -0.42 2.79 26.77
N ILE A 331 0.48 3.53 26.11
CA ILE A 331 0.12 4.67 25.25
C ILE A 331 -0.79 4.24 24.08
N GLU A 332 -0.51 3.13 23.41
CA GLU A 332 -1.38 2.57 22.35
C GLU A 332 -2.80 2.26 22.87
N VAL A 333 -2.92 1.65 24.06
CA VAL A 333 -4.22 1.37 24.71
C VAL A 333 -4.96 2.66 25.07
N MET A 334 -4.28 3.69 25.57
CA MET A 334 -4.93 4.97 25.88
C MET A 334 -5.32 5.76 24.62
N ARG A 335 -4.56 5.65 23.53
CA ARG A 335 -4.96 6.16 22.21
C ARG A 335 -6.25 5.48 21.75
N GLN A 336 -6.32 4.15 21.78
CA GLN A 336 -7.50 3.42 21.30
C GLN A 336 -8.75 3.81 22.10
N ARG A 337 -8.65 3.85 23.44
CA ARG A 337 -9.74 4.36 24.31
C ARG A 337 -10.18 5.78 23.99
N GLY A 338 -9.29 6.63 23.47
CA GLY A 338 -9.61 7.98 23.02
C GLY A 338 -10.26 8.04 21.63
N LEU A 339 -10.10 7.01 20.80
CA LEU A 339 -10.82 6.84 19.53
C LEU A 339 -12.19 6.19 19.75
N ASP A 340 -12.27 5.22 20.66
CA ASP A 340 -13.52 4.55 21.08
C ASP A 340 -14.43 5.48 21.92
N PHE A 341 -13.93 6.63 22.39
CA PHE A 341 -14.68 7.56 23.22
C PHE A 341 -15.72 8.35 22.42
N SER A 342 -17.00 8.00 22.60
CA SER A 342 -18.14 8.81 22.21
C SER A 342 -18.67 9.63 23.40
N GLU A 343 -19.16 10.86 23.15
CA GLU A 343 -20.04 11.54 24.11
C GLU A 343 -21.25 10.64 24.46
N PRO A 344 -21.77 10.68 25.70
CA PRO A 344 -22.98 9.92 26.06
C PRO A 344 -24.15 10.29 25.15
N ASP A 345 -24.82 9.26 24.64
CA ASP A 345 -25.84 9.41 23.61
C ASP A 345 -27.04 10.26 24.08
N LYS A 346 -27.58 11.04 23.13
CA LYS A 346 -28.66 12.01 23.30
C LYS A 346 -30.03 11.39 23.02
N GLN A 347 -30.12 10.10 22.65
CA GLN A 347 -31.36 9.46 22.21
C GLN A 347 -31.66 8.08 22.84
N ASN A 348 -30.66 7.29 23.25
CA ASN A 348 -30.90 6.02 23.95
C ASN A 348 -31.19 6.23 25.44
N PHE A 349 -32.48 6.27 25.81
CA PHE A 349 -32.94 6.54 27.18
C PHE A 349 -33.48 5.31 27.91
N SER A 350 -32.99 5.08 29.13
CA SER A 350 -33.72 4.32 30.15
C SER A 350 -34.69 5.26 30.89
N VAL A 351 -35.93 4.81 31.08
CA VAL A 351 -36.99 5.56 31.80
C VAL A 351 -36.64 5.81 33.27
N PHE A 352 -35.77 4.99 33.86
CA PHE A 352 -35.48 4.96 35.30
C PHE A 352 -34.29 5.84 35.72
N THR A 353 -33.61 6.52 34.78
CA THR A 353 -32.30 7.17 35.03
C THR A 353 -32.20 8.61 34.52
N SER A 354 -33.32 9.32 34.39
CA SER A 354 -33.41 10.69 33.83
C SER A 354 -32.58 11.74 34.57
N ASP A 355 -32.42 11.59 35.87
CA ASP A 355 -31.91 12.68 36.71
C ASP A 355 -30.38 12.75 36.68
N PHE A 356 -29.73 11.59 36.51
CA PHE A 356 -28.29 11.42 36.35
C PHE A 356 -27.77 11.70 34.92
N LEU A 357 -28.64 12.07 33.98
CA LEU A 357 -28.25 12.36 32.59
C LEU A 357 -27.28 13.55 32.47
N TYR A 358 -26.30 13.41 31.56
CA TYR A 358 -25.42 14.50 31.15
C TYR A 358 -26.23 15.65 30.51
N LYS A 359 -26.29 16.79 31.19
CA LYS A 359 -27.03 17.98 30.77
C LYS A 359 -26.03 19.05 30.30
N PRO A 360 -25.70 19.14 29.00
CA PRO A 360 -24.70 20.10 28.50
C PRO A 360 -25.16 21.53 28.77
N LYS A 361 -24.30 22.32 29.44
CA LYS A 361 -24.58 23.73 29.71
C LYS A 361 -24.65 24.50 28.38
N LYS A 362 -25.85 24.97 28.02
CA LYS A 362 -26.03 25.89 26.89
C LYS A 362 -25.13 27.11 27.11
N GLN A 363 -24.17 27.33 26.22
CA GLN A 363 -23.38 28.57 26.23
C GLN A 363 -24.35 29.74 26.03
N ALA A 364 -24.44 30.62 27.03
CA ALA A 364 -25.23 31.83 26.92
C ALA A 364 -24.61 32.71 25.83
N GLN A 365 -25.31 32.89 24.71
CA GLN A 365 -24.93 33.89 23.72
C GLN A 365 -25.11 35.27 24.35
N SER A 366 -24.02 35.84 24.85
CA SER A 366 -24.01 37.18 25.43
C SER A 366 -24.29 38.21 24.33
N SER A 367 -25.56 38.53 24.13
CA SER A 367 -26.03 39.58 23.24
C SER A 367 -25.59 40.95 23.78
N PHE A 368 -24.34 41.32 23.49
CA PHE A 368 -23.72 42.54 23.98
C PHE A 368 -24.36 43.76 23.29
N SER A 369 -25.45 44.26 23.87
CA SER A 369 -26.16 45.44 23.40
C SER A 369 -25.34 46.69 23.74
N SER A 370 -24.57 47.18 22.77
CA SER A 370 -23.73 48.38 22.90
C SER A 370 -24.55 49.64 23.14
N SER A 371 -24.88 49.92 24.40
CA SER A 371 -25.35 51.23 24.83
C SER A 371 -24.22 52.25 24.69
N LYS A 372 -24.46 53.31 23.92
CA LYS A 372 -23.55 54.46 23.89
C LYS A 372 -23.90 55.39 25.05
N GLN A 373 -23.02 55.47 26.05
CA GLN A 373 -22.96 56.61 26.95
C GLN A 373 -21.72 57.45 26.64
N THR A 374 -21.89 58.77 26.73
CA THR A 374 -20.90 59.79 26.39
C THR A 374 -20.31 60.39 27.66
N GLY A 375 -18.99 60.37 27.81
CA GLY A 375 -18.31 61.01 28.94
C GLY A 375 -16.81 60.69 29.00
N ASN A 376 -15.99 61.64 28.54
CA ASN A 376 -14.59 61.79 28.97
C ASN A 376 -14.62 62.64 30.27
N PRO A 377 -13.59 62.66 31.15
CA PRO A 377 -12.17 62.44 30.87
C PRO A 377 -11.43 61.58 31.96
N GLU A 378 -10.10 61.52 32.14
CA GLU A 378 -8.96 62.26 31.52
C GLU A 378 -7.62 61.46 31.57
N SER A 379 -6.56 62.10 31.05
CA SER A 379 -5.09 62.03 31.24
C SER A 379 -4.46 61.32 32.49
N VAL A 380 -3.13 61.06 32.60
CA VAL A 380 -1.92 61.61 31.93
C VAL A 380 -0.85 60.54 31.58
N TRP A 381 -0.31 60.66 30.36
CA TRP A 381 1.00 60.27 29.82
C TRP A 381 2.19 59.95 30.77
N ARG A 382 2.99 58.94 30.42
CA ARG A 382 4.29 59.02 29.66
C ARG A 382 4.79 57.59 29.35
N ASN A 383 5.26 57.23 28.14
CA ASN A 383 6.42 57.66 27.34
C ASN A 383 7.80 57.42 28.01
N THR A 384 8.90 57.03 27.32
CA THR A 384 9.16 56.25 26.08
C THR A 384 10.69 56.27 25.85
N LYS A 385 11.32 55.11 25.56
CA LYS A 385 12.55 54.96 24.75
C LYS A 385 12.41 53.59 24.05
N GLN A 386 12.47 53.39 22.72
CA GLN A 386 13.23 53.96 21.59
C GLN A 386 14.74 53.68 21.62
N ASN A 387 15.14 52.60 20.94
CA ASN A 387 15.59 52.63 19.54
C ASN A 387 15.13 51.31 18.85
N SER A 388 14.67 51.22 17.58
CA SER A 388 15.00 51.92 16.30
C SER A 388 16.35 51.44 15.72
N VAL A 389 16.56 51.14 14.42
CA VAL A 389 15.85 51.21 13.12
C VAL A 389 16.32 50.00 12.24
N ASN A 390 15.85 49.58 11.04
CA ASN A 390 14.78 49.84 10.03
C ASN A 390 14.85 48.67 8.99
N LEU A 391 13.96 48.35 8.04
CA LEU A 391 12.53 48.64 7.71
C LEU A 391 12.09 47.61 6.61
N VAL A 392 10.83 47.72 6.13
CA VAL A 392 10.21 47.10 4.92
C VAL A 392 9.56 45.72 5.17
N SER A 393 8.25 45.50 4.93
CA SER A 393 7.19 46.40 4.44
C SER A 393 5.83 46.11 5.09
N ALA A 394 4.91 47.08 5.07
CA ALA A 394 3.55 46.92 5.59
C ALA A 394 2.54 46.61 4.48
N VAL A 395 1.60 45.70 4.73
CA VAL A 395 0.42 45.47 3.89
C VAL A 395 -0.85 45.48 4.76
N SER A 396 -1.85 46.24 4.31
CA SER A 396 -3.07 46.53 5.06
C SER A 396 -4.03 45.34 5.16
N LYS A 397 -4.86 45.31 6.21
CA LYS A 397 -6.05 44.43 6.29
C LYS A 397 -7.09 44.85 5.26
N GLU A 398 -7.03 44.30 4.05
CA GLU A 398 -8.10 44.46 3.07
C GLU A 398 -9.42 43.88 3.58
N LYS A 399 -10.50 44.65 3.43
CA LYS A 399 -11.87 44.13 3.59
C LYS A 399 -12.13 43.15 2.45
N GLN A 400 -12.62 41.94 2.74
CA GLN A 400 -13.00 40.99 1.70
C GLN A 400 -14.15 41.54 0.84
N LEU A 401 -13.80 42.10 -0.32
CA LEU A 401 -14.74 42.58 -1.33
C LEU A 401 -15.53 41.41 -1.94
N GLY A 402 -16.77 41.67 -2.34
CA GLY A 402 -17.62 40.69 -3.02
C GLY A 402 -17.04 40.28 -4.38
N ARG A 403 -16.38 39.11 -4.45
CA ARG A 403 -15.71 38.54 -5.62
C ARG A 403 -16.67 38.21 -6.80
N LYS A 404 -17.24 39.26 -7.42
CA LYS A 404 -17.77 39.35 -8.79
C LYS A 404 -18.48 40.68 -9.12
N CYS A 405 -18.80 41.54 -8.14
CA CYS A 405 -19.59 42.77 -8.38
C CYS A 405 -18.88 44.10 -8.11
N GLY A 406 -17.62 44.09 -7.66
CA GLY A 406 -16.70 45.24 -7.69
C GLY A 406 -17.03 46.46 -6.81
N LYS A 407 -18.16 46.51 -6.09
CA LYS A 407 -18.53 47.65 -5.23
C LYS A 407 -18.19 47.39 -3.75
N PRO A 408 -17.67 48.38 -3.00
CA PRO A 408 -17.14 48.19 -1.65
C PRO A 408 -18.19 48.12 -0.52
N ASP A 409 -19.46 48.38 -0.84
CA ASP A 409 -20.48 48.77 0.14
C ASP A 409 -21.32 47.60 0.71
N HIS A 410 -20.97 46.35 0.40
CA HIS A 410 -21.64 45.17 0.99
C HIS A 410 -20.79 43.90 0.91
N ASN A 411 -21.14 42.90 1.74
CA ASN A 411 -20.50 41.59 1.78
C ASN A 411 -21.25 40.59 0.86
N PHE A 412 -20.61 39.51 0.45
CA PHE A 412 -21.14 38.47 -0.45
C PHE A 412 -22.55 37.96 -0.07
N LYS A 413 -22.85 37.84 1.24
CA LYS A 413 -24.16 37.39 1.75
C LYS A 413 -25.31 38.37 1.49
N THR A 414 -25.04 39.66 1.24
CA THR A 414 -26.06 40.70 1.00
C THR A 414 -26.05 41.26 -0.43
N CYS A 415 -25.28 40.67 -1.34
CA CYS A 415 -25.20 41.10 -2.74
C CYS A 415 -26.50 40.77 -3.53
N ARG A 416 -27.35 41.79 -3.75
CA ARG A 416 -28.67 41.65 -4.41
C ARG A 416 -28.61 41.35 -5.91
N ASN A 417 -27.45 41.56 -6.56
CA ASN A 417 -27.27 41.38 -8.01
C ASN A 417 -26.57 40.08 -8.42
N ASN A 418 -26.01 39.28 -7.50
CA ASN A 418 -25.15 38.14 -7.83
C ASN A 418 -25.84 36.76 -7.70
N ARG A 419 -27.18 36.73 -7.82
CA ARG A 419 -27.98 35.49 -7.95
C ARG A 419 -29.17 35.72 -8.86
N ASN A 420 -29.37 34.81 -9.81
CA ASN A 420 -30.56 34.77 -10.64
C ASN A 420 -31.70 34.09 -9.87
N CYS A 421 -32.95 34.49 -10.15
CA CYS A 421 -34.12 33.88 -9.52
C CYS A 421 -34.30 32.44 -10.02
N PHE A 422 -34.22 31.47 -9.10
CA PHE A 422 -34.35 30.02 -9.39
C PHE A 422 -35.69 29.58 -10.04
N ILE A 423 -36.69 30.46 -10.13
CA ILE A 423 -37.97 30.16 -10.80
C ILE A 423 -38.01 30.68 -12.25
N CYS A 424 -37.40 31.84 -12.54
CA CYS A 424 -37.56 32.53 -13.83
C CYS A 424 -36.25 32.97 -14.50
N GLY A 425 -35.09 32.62 -13.95
CA GLY A 425 -33.77 32.90 -14.51
C GLY A 425 -33.32 34.37 -14.49
N LYS A 426 -34.18 35.34 -14.14
CA LYS A 426 -33.85 36.78 -14.12
C LYS A 426 -33.17 37.22 -12.80
N PRO A 427 -32.17 38.12 -12.83
CA PRO A 427 -31.51 38.64 -11.63
C PRO A 427 -32.39 39.63 -10.82
N GLY A 428 -31.85 40.11 -9.69
CA GLY A 428 -32.39 41.24 -8.91
C GLY A 428 -33.48 40.91 -7.87
N HIS A 429 -34.01 39.68 -7.86
CA HIS A 429 -35.05 39.27 -6.90
C HIS A 429 -34.92 37.81 -6.45
N PHE A 430 -35.46 37.50 -5.27
CA PHE A 430 -35.51 36.13 -4.74
C PHE A 430 -36.75 35.38 -5.23
N ALA A 431 -36.66 34.05 -5.33
CA ALA A 431 -37.76 33.16 -5.72
C ALA A 431 -39.08 33.38 -4.94
N LYS A 432 -38.99 33.67 -3.62
CA LYS A 432 -40.18 33.99 -2.80
C LYS A 432 -40.95 35.22 -3.29
N LEU A 433 -40.28 36.18 -3.94
CA LEU A 433 -40.82 37.43 -4.48
C LEU A 433 -40.99 37.39 -6.01
N CYS A 434 -40.83 36.24 -6.66
CA CYS A 434 -41.07 36.13 -8.10
C CYS A 434 -42.58 36.26 -8.40
N GLN A 435 -42.93 37.05 -9.40
CA GLN A 435 -44.32 37.20 -9.88
C GLN A 435 -44.71 36.09 -10.87
N ASN A 436 -43.76 35.52 -11.62
CA ASN A 436 -43.99 34.47 -12.62
C ASN A 436 -44.04 33.06 -12.01
N LYS A 437 -44.76 32.84 -10.91
CA LYS A 437 -44.79 31.57 -10.17
C LYS A 437 -45.60 30.43 -10.82
N ASN A 438 -46.24 30.67 -11.97
CA ASN A 438 -47.31 29.81 -12.50
C ASN A 438 -47.07 29.29 -13.92
N VAL A 439 -45.81 28.99 -14.26
CA VAL A 439 -45.41 28.28 -15.49
C VAL A 439 -44.42 27.18 -15.09
N ASN A 440 -44.52 26.00 -15.71
CA ASN A 440 -43.72 24.79 -15.45
C ASN A 440 -43.97 24.10 -14.09
N LYS A 441 -45.12 23.43 -13.97
CA LYS A 441 -45.33 22.31 -13.03
C LYS A 441 -44.85 21.02 -13.73
N PRO A 442 -44.01 20.16 -13.12
CA PRO A 442 -43.56 18.92 -13.76
C PRO A 442 -44.72 17.93 -13.97
N PRO A 443 -44.64 17.04 -14.98
CA PRO A 443 -45.70 16.07 -15.26
C PRO A 443 -45.80 15.01 -14.16
N GLN A 444 -47.03 14.53 -13.94
CA GLN A 444 -47.32 13.43 -13.01
C GLN A 444 -46.95 12.09 -13.66
N ILE A 445 -46.25 11.22 -12.91
CA ILE A 445 -46.03 9.82 -13.33
C ILE A 445 -47.25 9.00 -12.87
N THR A 446 -48.12 8.64 -13.82
CA THR A 446 -49.21 7.69 -13.57
C THR A 446 -48.67 6.27 -13.52
N LYS A 447 -48.95 5.53 -12.43
CA LYS A 447 -48.76 4.07 -12.41
C LYS A 447 -49.97 3.39 -13.02
N ASN A 448 -49.70 2.55 -14.03
CA ASN A 448 -50.33 1.26 -14.30
C ASN A 448 -49.35 0.46 -15.17
#